data_AF-A0A7W6A9I7-F1
#
_entry.id   AF-A0A7W6A9I7-F1
#
_cell.length_a   1.000
_cell.length_b   1.000
_cell.length_c   1.000
_cell.angle_alpha   90.00
_cell.angle_beta   90.00
_cell.angle_gamma   90.00
#
_symmetry.space_group_name_H-M   'P 1'
#
loop_
_entity.id
_entity.type
_entity.pdbx_description
1 polymer ?
#
loop_
_entity_poly.entity_id
_entity_poly.type
_entity_poly.pdbx_seq_one_letter_code
_entity_poly.pdbx_strand_id
1 'polypeptide(L)'
;MIRPPHAIVAIGITLAIGGAAACSAGGGAAAPSAADCRVIIPADLIQRPARWLGDCIKSRAEGLGVLRLGKAEPYQFFLGRMASGRPVQGVLKVNGSQLIPAYRFDPEWRGVVPEADRPEQLTQVFRTGSAGASAAARRFASQGNAGSAAYYRKLAEDYRTPPFE
;
A
#
# COMPACT_ATOMS: atom_id res chain seq x y z
N MET A 1 -48.61 50.83 43.52
CA MET A 1 -47.58 50.77 44.58
C MET A 1 -46.74 49.54 44.25
N ILE A 2 -45.55 49.62 43.66
CA ILE A 2 -44.27 50.15 44.15
C ILE A 2 -43.42 50.62 42.94
N ARG A 3 -42.53 51.59 43.17
CA ARG A 3 -41.61 52.28 42.24
C ARG A 3 -40.19 52.20 42.89
N PRO A 4 -39.10 52.63 42.23
CA PRO A 4 -38.20 52.01 41.23
C PRO A 4 -36.80 51.67 41.86
N PRO A 5 -35.62 51.57 41.17
CA PRO A 5 -35.00 52.67 40.42
C PRO A 5 -34.34 52.30 39.07
N HIS A 6 -34.15 53.36 38.31
CA HIS A 6 -33.42 53.47 37.05
C HIS A 6 -31.91 53.22 37.23
N ALA A 7 -31.28 52.62 36.21
CA ALA A 7 -29.89 52.94 35.86
C ALA A 7 -29.76 52.91 34.33
N ILE A 8 -29.53 54.11 33.78
CA ILE A 8 -29.14 54.39 32.41
C ILE A 8 -27.64 54.14 32.32
N VAL A 9 -27.16 53.36 31.35
CA VAL A 9 -25.88 53.63 30.68
C VAL A 9 -25.99 53.22 29.21
N ALA A 10 -25.90 54.22 28.33
CA ALA A 10 -25.62 54.07 26.91
C ALA A 10 -24.11 54.09 26.69
N ILE A 11 -23.59 53.17 25.87
CA ILE A 11 -22.31 53.18 25.11
C ILE A 11 -22.45 51.93 24.21
N GLY A 12 -22.21 51.89 22.91
CA GLY A 12 -21.66 52.79 21.92
C GLY A 12 -21.56 51.93 20.65
N ILE A 13 -22.00 52.46 19.51
CA ILE A 13 -21.95 51.75 18.23
C ILE A 13 -20.49 51.69 17.78
N THR A 14 -19.98 50.50 17.46
CA THR A 14 -18.78 50.34 16.64
C THR A 14 -19.05 49.30 15.56
N LEU A 15 -19.13 49.80 14.33
CA LEU A 15 -19.23 49.06 13.08
C LEU A 15 -17.83 48.53 12.73
N ALA A 16 -17.66 47.22 12.59
CA ALA A 16 -16.45 46.63 12.01
C ALA A 16 -16.82 45.70 10.86
N ILE A 17 -16.34 46.07 9.69
CA ILE A 17 -16.40 45.38 8.40
C ILE A 17 -15.32 44.29 8.37
N GLY A 18 -15.58 43.18 7.67
CA GLY A 18 -14.51 42.36 7.09
C GLY A 18 -14.58 40.89 7.47
N GLY A 19 -14.97 40.07 6.48
CA GLY A 19 -15.00 38.62 6.62
C GLY A 19 -13.62 37.95 6.53
N ALA A 20 -13.60 36.66 6.84
CA ALA A 20 -12.84 35.65 6.12
C ALA A 20 -13.33 34.28 6.60
N ALA A 21 -13.71 33.44 5.64
CA ALA A 21 -13.96 32.03 5.85
C ALA A 21 -12.73 31.39 6.51
N ALA A 22 -12.92 30.85 7.72
CA ALA A 22 -11.94 29.96 8.32
C ALA A 22 -12.00 28.62 7.58
N CYS A 23 -11.33 28.53 6.44
CA CYS A 23 -10.92 27.25 5.90
C CYS A 23 -9.97 26.63 6.91
N SER A 24 -10.48 25.72 7.75
CA SER A 24 -9.63 24.76 8.44
C SER A 24 -9.00 23.88 7.37
N ALA A 25 -7.89 24.34 6.79
CA ALA A 25 -6.95 23.51 6.08
C ALA A 25 -6.35 22.57 7.13
N GLY A 26 -7.05 21.47 7.37
CA GLY A 26 -6.48 20.33 8.07
C GLY A 26 -5.24 19.94 7.30
N GLY A 27 -4.08 20.31 7.85
CA GLY A 27 -2.78 19.82 7.41
C GLY A 27 -2.80 18.32 7.63
N GLY A 28 -3.36 17.58 6.65
CA GLY A 28 -3.20 16.16 6.56
C GLY A 28 -1.70 15.93 6.50
N ALA A 29 -1.14 15.43 7.60
CA ALA A 29 0.25 15.06 7.67
C ALA A 29 0.53 14.22 6.41
N ALA A 30 1.37 14.76 5.52
CA ALA A 30 1.82 14.04 4.35
C ALA A 30 2.36 12.70 4.88
N ALA A 31 1.71 11.60 4.48
CA ALA A 31 2.13 10.28 4.89
C ALA A 31 3.64 10.19 4.65
N PRO A 32 4.44 9.68 5.62
CA PRO A 32 5.88 9.62 5.46
C PRO A 32 6.16 9.03 4.09
N SER A 33 6.90 9.80 3.27
CA SER A 33 7.34 9.29 1.98
C SER A 33 8.02 7.95 2.28
N ALA A 34 7.87 6.98 1.38
CA ALA A 34 8.52 5.68 1.53
C ALA A 34 10.04 5.84 1.33
N ALA A 35 10.67 6.70 2.14
CA ALA A 35 12.08 7.00 2.14
C ALA A 35 12.81 5.69 2.45
N ASP A 36 13.53 5.25 1.42
CA ASP A 36 14.57 4.23 1.42
C ASP A 36 14.19 2.87 2.02
N CYS A 37 12.98 2.40 1.74
CA CYS A 37 12.69 0.99 2.02
C CYS A 37 13.49 0.09 1.07
N ARG A 38 14.62 -0.43 1.56
CA ARG A 38 15.51 -1.28 0.75
C ARG A 38 14.87 -2.61 0.47
N VAL A 39 14.96 -2.99 -0.80
CA VAL A 39 14.48 -4.24 -1.37
C VAL A 39 15.54 -4.84 -2.28
N ILE A 40 15.71 -6.15 -2.20
CA ILE A 40 16.28 -6.93 -3.28
C ILE A 40 15.14 -7.17 -4.27
N ILE A 41 15.33 -6.68 -5.50
CA ILE A 41 14.41 -7.00 -6.58
C ILE A 41 14.74 -8.42 -7.07
N PRO A 42 13.75 -9.34 -7.15
CA PRO A 42 13.94 -10.62 -7.81
C PRO A 42 14.53 -10.47 -9.21
N ALA A 43 15.47 -11.35 -9.59
CA ALA A 43 16.16 -11.25 -10.88
C ALA A 43 15.22 -11.40 -12.09
N ASP A 44 14.04 -12.00 -11.89
CA ASP A 44 12.99 -12.11 -12.91
C ASP A 44 12.29 -10.77 -13.22
N LEU A 45 12.47 -9.74 -12.39
CA LEU A 45 11.83 -8.44 -12.52
C LEU A 45 12.85 -7.36 -12.92
N ILE A 46 12.71 -6.85 -14.14
CA ILE A 46 13.70 -5.97 -14.78
C ILE A 46 13.30 -4.48 -14.74
N GLN A 47 12.02 -4.16 -14.55
CA GLN A 47 11.54 -2.79 -14.63
C GLN A 47 12.02 -1.94 -13.45
N ARG A 48 12.00 -0.62 -13.66
CA ARG A 48 12.33 0.41 -12.68
C ARG A 48 11.38 1.62 -12.83
N PRO A 49 11.15 2.42 -11.78
CA PRO A 49 11.63 2.27 -10.41
C PRO A 49 10.92 1.11 -9.69
N ALA A 50 11.49 0.64 -8.57
CA ALA A 50 10.90 -0.39 -7.72
C ALA A 50 10.45 0.24 -6.39
N ARG A 51 9.23 -0.09 -5.94
CA ARG A 51 8.67 0.43 -4.69
C ARG A 51 8.00 -0.68 -3.89
N TRP A 52 8.46 -0.87 -2.66
CA TRP A 52 7.78 -1.72 -1.69
C TRP A 52 6.54 -1.03 -1.13
N LEU A 53 5.43 -1.76 -1.13
CA LEU A 53 4.11 -1.35 -0.65
C LEU A 53 3.67 -2.31 0.46
N GLY A 54 4.48 -2.34 1.52
CA GLY A 54 4.23 -3.09 2.74
C GLY A 54 4.94 -2.42 3.91
N ASP A 55 5.19 -3.18 4.97
CA ASP A 55 5.90 -2.67 6.13
C ASP A 55 7.40 -2.53 5.87
N CYS A 56 8.01 -1.57 6.53
CA CYS A 56 9.44 -1.32 6.44
C CYS A 56 10.03 -1.24 7.84
N ILE A 57 10.89 -2.20 8.19
CA ILE A 57 11.56 -2.26 9.50
C ILE A 57 13.05 -2.04 9.29
N LYS A 58 13.64 -1.09 10.03
CA LYS A 58 15.07 -0.72 9.89
C LYS A 58 15.47 -0.39 8.43
N SER A 59 14.58 0.32 7.73
CA SER A 59 14.73 0.70 6.31
C SER A 59 14.91 -0.49 5.36
N ARG A 60 14.27 -1.62 5.66
CA ARG A 60 14.23 -2.81 4.81
C ARG A 60 12.79 -3.33 4.73
N ALA A 61 12.40 -3.81 3.56
CA ALA A 61 11.08 -4.39 3.36
C ALA A 61 10.88 -5.61 4.25
N GLU A 62 9.72 -5.67 4.90
CA GLU A 62 9.40 -6.72 5.86
C GLU A 62 7.92 -7.12 5.73
N GLY A 63 7.64 -8.39 6.02
CA GLY A 63 6.28 -8.90 6.11
C GLY A 63 5.59 -8.98 4.75
N LEU A 64 4.25 -8.92 4.78
CA LEU A 64 3.40 -9.03 3.60
C LEU A 64 3.29 -7.68 2.87
N GLY A 65 3.32 -7.72 1.55
CA GLY A 65 3.12 -6.53 0.73
C GLY A 65 3.28 -6.78 -0.76
N VAL A 66 3.47 -5.69 -1.49
CA VAL A 66 3.67 -5.70 -2.95
C VAL A 66 4.92 -4.91 -3.29
N LEU A 67 5.85 -5.53 -4.01
CA LEU A 67 6.90 -4.81 -4.73
C LEU A 67 6.37 -4.47 -6.12
N ARG A 68 6.09 -3.20 -6.39
CA ARG A 68 5.67 -2.71 -7.71
C ARG A 68 6.88 -2.15 -8.45
N LEU A 69 7.02 -2.51 -9.72
CA LEU A 69 8.05 -1.97 -10.60
C LEU A 69 7.43 -1.35 -11.85
N GLY A 70 7.99 -0.21 -12.26
CA GLY A 70 7.52 0.58 -13.41
C GLY A 70 6.99 1.96 -13.03
N LYS A 71 6.95 2.86 -14.01
CA LYS A 71 6.42 4.23 -13.85
C LYS A 71 4.91 4.32 -14.11
N ALA A 72 4.41 3.46 -14.98
CA ALA A 72 3.02 3.33 -15.37
C ALA A 72 2.73 1.87 -15.77
N GLU A 73 1.46 1.53 -15.97
CA GLU A 73 1.08 0.23 -16.52
C GLU A 73 1.72 0.00 -17.92
N PRO A 74 2.07 -1.25 -18.28
CA PRO A 74 1.95 -2.45 -17.47
C PRO A 74 3.06 -2.55 -16.40
N TYR A 75 2.66 -2.69 -15.14
CA TYR A 75 3.61 -2.89 -14.03
C TYR A 75 4.08 -4.35 -13.95
N GLN A 76 5.32 -4.50 -13.49
CA GLN A 76 5.82 -5.73 -12.91
C GLN A 76 5.53 -5.78 -11.40
N PHE A 77 5.25 -6.97 -10.89
CA PHE A 77 4.98 -7.15 -9.46
C PHE A 77 5.70 -8.34 -8.87
N PHE A 78 6.09 -8.20 -7.60
CA PHE A 78 6.17 -9.32 -6.67
C PHE A 78 5.10 -9.11 -5.59
N LEU A 79 4.18 -10.08 -5.47
CA LEU A 79 3.11 -10.12 -4.48
C LEU A 79 3.49 -11.19 -3.46
N GLY A 80 3.73 -10.83 -2.20
CA GLY A 80 4.07 -11.84 -1.20
C GLY A 80 4.77 -11.31 0.02
N ARG A 81 5.73 -12.10 0.53
CA ARG A 81 6.44 -11.85 1.78
C ARG A 81 7.89 -11.46 1.56
N MET A 82 8.31 -10.41 2.26
CA MET A 82 9.71 -10.00 2.42
C MET A 82 10.19 -10.30 3.84
N ALA A 83 11.49 -10.52 3.99
CA ALA A 83 12.17 -10.56 5.28
C ALA A 83 13.52 -9.85 5.15
N SER A 84 13.74 -8.81 5.96
CA SER A 84 14.96 -8.01 5.94
C SER A 84 15.37 -7.54 4.53
N GLY A 85 14.39 -7.14 3.72
CA GLY A 85 14.57 -6.66 2.35
C GLY A 85 14.72 -7.76 1.30
N ARG A 86 14.66 -9.04 1.67
CA ARG A 86 14.85 -10.18 0.77
C ARG A 86 13.48 -10.83 0.48
N PRO A 87 13.18 -11.18 -0.77
CA PRO A 87 11.94 -11.88 -1.09
C PRO A 87 11.99 -13.30 -0.52
N VAL A 88 10.90 -13.75 0.10
CA VAL A 88 10.81 -15.06 0.76
C VAL A 88 9.96 -16.02 -0.05
N GLN A 89 8.74 -15.62 -0.37
CA GLN A 89 7.75 -16.42 -1.10
C GLN A 89 6.69 -15.50 -1.67
N GLY A 90 6.18 -15.80 -2.86
CA GLY A 90 5.09 -15.05 -3.48
C GLY A 90 4.96 -15.27 -4.98
N VAL A 91 4.06 -14.53 -5.60
CA VAL A 91 3.82 -14.57 -7.04
C VAL A 91 4.53 -13.40 -7.71
N LEU A 92 5.30 -13.67 -8.75
CA LEU A 92 5.86 -12.65 -9.63
C LEU A 92 4.96 -12.52 -10.86
N LYS A 93 4.56 -11.29 -11.18
CA LYS A 93 3.96 -10.92 -12.47
C LYS A 93 5.06 -10.27 -13.31
N VAL A 94 5.56 -11.00 -14.31
CA VAL A 94 6.73 -10.59 -15.10
C VAL A 94 6.33 -9.72 -16.28
N ASN A 95 5.27 -10.09 -16.98
CA ASN A 95 4.63 -9.28 -18.03
C ASN A 95 3.25 -9.90 -18.28
N GLY A 96 2.30 -9.13 -18.81
CA GLY A 96 0.99 -9.65 -19.26
C GLY A 96 0.42 -10.79 -18.39
N SER A 97 0.42 -12.00 -18.96
CA SER A 97 -0.01 -13.26 -18.36
C SER A 97 1.13 -14.13 -17.80
N GLN A 98 2.40 -13.75 -17.96
CA GLN A 98 3.54 -14.52 -17.45
C GLN A 98 3.65 -14.37 -15.93
N LEU A 99 3.45 -15.49 -15.24
CA LEU A 99 3.54 -15.60 -13.79
C LEU A 99 4.65 -16.58 -13.38
N ILE A 100 5.35 -16.26 -12.30
CA ILE A 100 6.24 -17.20 -11.62
C ILE A 100 5.75 -17.36 -10.18
N PRO A 101 5.15 -18.50 -9.81
CA PRO A 101 4.81 -18.80 -8.43
C PRO A 101 6.09 -19.18 -7.66
N ALA A 102 6.80 -18.19 -7.11
CA ALA A 102 8.03 -18.45 -6.37
C ALA A 102 7.73 -18.99 -4.96
N TYR A 103 7.92 -20.30 -4.78
CA TYR A 103 7.86 -20.95 -3.46
C TYR A 103 9.02 -20.50 -2.56
N ARG A 104 10.17 -20.26 -3.19
CA ARG A 104 11.39 -19.70 -2.60
C ARG A 104 12.20 -18.97 -3.68
N PHE A 105 13.32 -18.39 -3.28
CA PHE A 105 14.28 -17.76 -4.18
C PHE A 105 15.64 -18.46 -4.09
N ASP A 106 16.32 -18.60 -5.23
CA ASP A 106 17.69 -19.12 -5.32
C ASP A 106 18.73 -18.06 -4.87
N PRO A 107 20.03 -18.39 -4.79
CA PRO A 107 21.08 -17.43 -4.44
C PRO A 107 21.17 -16.21 -5.37
N GLU A 108 20.75 -16.36 -6.63
CA GLU A 108 20.68 -15.29 -7.64
C GLU A 108 19.36 -14.50 -7.61
N TRP A 109 18.48 -14.76 -6.64
CA TRP A 109 17.18 -14.12 -6.48
C TRP A 109 16.18 -14.40 -7.59
N ARG A 110 16.29 -15.54 -8.28
CA ARG A 110 15.25 -16.04 -9.19
C ARG A 110 14.20 -16.84 -8.43
N GLY A 111 12.95 -16.70 -8.86
CA GLY A 111 11.83 -17.46 -8.32
C GLY A 111 11.96 -18.95 -8.64
N VAL A 112 11.99 -19.79 -7.61
CA VAL A 112 11.94 -21.24 -7.75
C VAL A 112 10.48 -21.68 -7.66
N VAL A 113 9.98 -22.28 -8.74
CA VAL A 113 8.59 -22.77 -8.82
C VAL A 113 8.41 -24.08 -8.04
N PRO A 114 7.22 -24.33 -7.48
CA PRO A 114 6.86 -25.65 -6.95
C PRO A 114 7.08 -26.78 -7.96
N GLU A 115 7.43 -27.95 -7.45
CA GLU A 115 7.44 -29.19 -8.23
C GLU A 115 5.99 -29.61 -8.58
N ALA A 116 5.82 -30.32 -9.71
CA ALA A 116 4.50 -30.66 -10.24
C ALA A 116 3.68 -31.58 -9.32
N ASP A 117 4.36 -32.39 -8.49
CA ASP A 117 3.77 -33.29 -7.50
C ASP A 117 3.47 -32.59 -6.16
N ARG A 118 3.62 -31.25 -6.08
CA ARG A 118 3.41 -30.42 -4.89
C ARG A 118 2.34 -29.33 -5.08
N PRO A 119 1.08 -29.67 -5.41
CA PRO A 119 0.02 -28.69 -5.64
C PRO A 119 -0.30 -27.82 -4.41
N GLU A 120 -0.04 -28.32 -3.21
CA GLU A 120 -0.18 -27.57 -1.96
C GLU A 120 0.80 -26.39 -1.87
N GLN A 121 2.02 -26.54 -2.41
CA GLN A 121 3.00 -25.45 -2.45
C GLN A 121 2.56 -24.36 -3.40
N LEU A 122 2.01 -24.73 -4.55
CA LEU A 122 1.44 -23.78 -5.51
C LEU A 122 0.29 -22.99 -4.85
N THR A 123 -0.64 -23.69 -4.22
CA THR A 123 -1.76 -23.07 -3.49
C THR A 123 -1.27 -22.11 -2.40
N GLN A 124 -0.25 -22.50 -1.65
CA GLN A 124 0.36 -21.68 -0.61
C GLN A 124 1.02 -20.42 -1.17
N VAL A 125 1.70 -20.51 -2.31
CA VAL A 125 2.32 -19.34 -2.97
C VAL A 125 1.28 -18.32 -3.40
N PHE A 126 0.18 -18.75 -4.03
CA PHE A 126 -0.91 -17.86 -4.42
C PHE A 126 -1.60 -17.25 -3.20
N ARG A 127 -1.84 -18.04 -2.14
CA ARG A 127 -2.36 -17.52 -0.87
C ARG A 127 -1.46 -16.44 -0.27
N THR A 128 -0.15 -16.65 -0.28
CA THR A 128 0.84 -15.66 0.16
C THR A 128 0.80 -14.40 -0.72
N GLY A 129 0.70 -14.56 -2.04
CA GLY A 129 0.58 -13.44 -2.98
C GLY A 129 -0.68 -12.60 -2.77
N SER A 130 -1.84 -13.25 -2.68
CA SER A 130 -3.13 -12.62 -2.37
C SER A 130 -3.09 -11.89 -1.02
N ALA A 131 -2.47 -12.49 0.00
CA ALA A 131 -2.30 -11.87 1.30
C ALA A 131 -1.38 -10.63 1.24
N GLY A 132 -0.32 -10.67 0.43
CA GLY A 132 0.57 -9.53 0.16
C GLY A 132 -0.16 -8.35 -0.48
N ALA A 133 -0.93 -8.61 -1.55
CA ALA A 133 -1.77 -7.59 -2.19
C ALA A 133 -2.85 -7.05 -1.24
N SER A 134 -3.46 -7.91 -0.43
CA SER A 134 -4.43 -7.50 0.60
C SER A 134 -3.81 -6.59 1.66
N ALA A 135 -2.56 -6.82 2.05
CA ALA A 135 -1.84 -5.96 2.98
C ALA A 135 -1.60 -4.57 2.39
N ALA A 136 -1.18 -4.48 1.13
CA ALA A 136 -1.05 -3.21 0.42
C ALA A 136 -2.41 -2.47 0.34
N ALA A 137 -3.49 -3.19 0.01
CA ALA A 137 -4.83 -2.62 -0.04
C ALA A 137 -5.28 -2.01 1.29
N ARG A 138 -5.08 -2.74 2.41
CA ARG A 138 -5.40 -2.24 3.76
C ARG A 138 -4.59 -1.00 4.11
N ARG A 139 -3.30 -0.97 3.77
CA ARG A 139 -2.43 0.20 4.01
C ARG A 139 -2.92 1.44 3.25
N PHE A 140 -3.30 1.29 1.98
CA PHE A 140 -3.86 2.42 1.23
C PHE A 140 -5.22 2.86 1.79
N ALA A 141 -6.05 1.92 2.23
CA ALA A 141 -7.33 2.23 2.85
C ALA A 141 -7.13 3.04 4.16
N SER A 142 -6.18 2.65 5.01
CA SER A 142 -5.87 3.37 6.25
C SER A 142 -5.27 4.77 6.01
N GLN A 143 -4.79 5.05 4.79
CA GLN A 143 -4.29 6.35 4.37
C GLN A 143 -5.35 7.19 3.64
N GLY A 144 -6.61 6.76 3.61
CA GLY A 144 -7.69 7.44 2.89
C GLY A 144 -7.59 7.32 1.36
N ASN A 145 -6.71 6.47 0.82
CA ASN A 145 -6.53 6.30 -0.61
C ASN A 145 -7.39 5.14 -1.14
N ALA A 146 -8.69 5.41 -1.30
CA ALA A 146 -9.67 4.41 -1.72
C ALA A 146 -9.38 3.80 -3.11
N GLY A 147 -8.89 4.60 -4.07
CA GLY A 147 -8.57 4.13 -5.42
C GLY A 147 -7.45 3.10 -5.44
N SER A 148 -6.34 3.38 -4.73
CA SER A 148 -5.25 2.41 -4.62
C SER A 148 -5.66 1.19 -3.79
N ALA A 149 -6.47 1.39 -2.75
CA ALA A 149 -7.01 0.29 -1.96
C ALA A 149 -7.87 -0.67 -2.80
N ALA A 150 -8.72 -0.15 -3.67
CA ALA A 150 -9.54 -0.94 -4.59
C ALA A 150 -8.68 -1.69 -5.62
N TYR A 151 -7.68 -1.01 -6.20
CA TYR A 151 -6.75 -1.63 -7.16
C TYR A 151 -6.05 -2.86 -6.56
N TYR A 152 -5.43 -2.73 -5.38
CA TYR A 152 -4.71 -3.87 -4.77
C TYR A 152 -5.65 -4.93 -4.19
N ARG A 153 -6.91 -4.57 -3.87
CA ARG A 153 -7.92 -5.56 -3.48
C ARG A 153 -8.32 -6.43 -4.66
N LYS A 154 -8.57 -5.82 -5.82
CA LYS A 154 -8.79 -6.56 -7.06
C LYS A 154 -7.60 -7.46 -7.39
N LEU A 155 -6.38 -6.93 -7.25
CA LEU A 155 -5.17 -7.72 -7.42
C LEU A 155 -5.13 -8.91 -6.44
N ALA A 156 -5.49 -8.72 -5.18
CA ALA A 156 -5.56 -9.83 -4.23
C ALA A 156 -6.59 -10.91 -4.63
N GLU A 157 -7.70 -10.52 -5.22
CA GLU A 157 -8.74 -11.44 -5.73
C GLU A 157 -8.24 -12.21 -6.95
N ASP A 158 -7.65 -11.52 -7.93
CA ASP A 158 -7.14 -12.10 -9.17
C ASP A 158 -6.03 -13.14 -8.92
N TYR A 159 -5.32 -13.05 -7.79
CA TYR A 159 -4.25 -13.97 -7.38
C TYR A 159 -4.61 -14.86 -6.18
N ARG A 160 -5.90 -15.00 -5.86
CA ARG A 160 -6.35 -15.86 -4.74
C ARG A 160 -6.14 -17.35 -5.01
N THR A 161 -6.27 -17.76 -6.27
CA THR A 161 -6.10 -19.15 -6.74
C THR A 161 -5.16 -19.20 -7.94
N PRO A 162 -4.52 -20.35 -8.21
CA PRO A 162 -3.75 -20.54 -9.43
C PRO A 162 -4.67 -20.41 -10.66
N PRO A 163 -4.23 -19.76 -11.76
CA PRO A 163 -5.07 -19.54 -12.94
C PRO A 163 -5.09 -20.73 -13.93
N PHE A 164 -4.63 -21.91 -13.53
CA PHE A 164 -4.39 -23.05 -14.43
C PHE A 164 -5.09 -24.35 -14.00
N GLU A 165 -6.22 -24.26 -13.28
CA GLU A 165 -7.12 -25.40 -13.10
C GLU A 165 -8.04 -25.58 -14.31
#